data_AF-A0A4S2D6Z6-F1
#
_entry.id   AF-A0A4S2D6Z6-F1
#
_cell.length_a   1.000
_cell.length_b   1.000
_cell.length_c   1.000
_cell.angle_alpha   90.00
_cell.angle_beta   90.00
_cell.angle_gamma   90.00
#
_symmetry.space_group_name_H-M   'P 1'
#
loop_
_entity.id
_entity.type
_entity.pdbx_description
1 polymer ?
#
loop_
_entity_poly.entity_id
_entity_poly.type
_entity_poly.pdbx_seq_one_letter_code
_entity_poly.pdbx_strand_id
1 'polypeptide(L)'
;MVIACFRLRWPRLCLVVLLGLCLAAPLQAAGPRFIDLAARVGPDESADDTAYHELNRWLMLEFNDLCEDFFCEGAHDNYRPLRLACVVDTRDDTLTQCRFPVSASRDHIDPDTGALRTEVLHWLCPLPLPRRLPVATFLAAMDWQPDSSGHLFNPLPGTGRSMFEFLRDCLP
;
A
#
# COMPACT_ATOMS: atom_id res chain seq x y z
N MET A 1 5.25 75.22 48.10
CA MET A 1 5.61 76.27 47.13
C MET A 1 6.39 75.61 46.00
N VAL A 2 5.99 75.91 44.75
CA VAL A 2 6.67 75.67 43.46
C VAL A 2 6.65 74.25 42.83
N ILE A 3 6.23 74.29 41.56
CA ILE A 3 5.99 73.29 40.52
C ILE A 3 7.26 73.09 39.68
N ALA A 4 7.53 71.87 39.18
CA ALA A 4 8.06 71.59 37.82
C ALA A 4 8.15 70.05 37.63
N CYS A 5 7.27 69.37 36.90
CA CYS A 5 7.20 69.29 35.43
C CYS A 5 8.53 68.83 34.78
N PHE A 6 8.70 67.52 34.62
CA PHE A 6 9.67 66.94 33.67
C PHE A 6 8.93 66.07 32.65
N ARG A 7 9.19 66.36 31.37
CA ARG A 7 8.40 65.98 30.21
C ARG A 7 8.77 64.61 29.65
N LEU A 8 7.72 63.94 29.14
CA LEU A 8 7.63 63.05 27.98
C LEU A 8 8.93 62.40 27.44
N ARG A 9 8.90 61.07 27.31
CA ARG A 9 8.98 60.33 26.02
C ARG A 9 9.22 58.83 26.28
N TRP A 10 8.18 57.98 26.18
CA TRP A 10 8.29 56.62 25.61
C TRP A 10 6.95 55.84 25.59
N PRO A 11 5.95 56.16 24.75
CA PRO A 11 4.80 55.27 24.57
C PRO A 11 4.88 54.42 23.29
N ARG A 12 5.97 54.52 22.50
CA ARG A 12 6.03 53.91 21.15
C ARG A 12 6.82 52.60 21.06
N LEU A 13 7.59 52.21 22.08
CA LEU A 13 8.40 50.98 21.99
C LEU A 13 7.61 49.71 22.33
N CYS A 14 6.61 49.79 23.22
CA CYS A 14 5.84 48.59 23.62
C CYS A 14 4.89 48.09 22.53
N LEU A 15 4.39 48.96 21.64
CA LEU A 15 3.43 48.56 20.60
C LEU A 15 4.09 47.82 19.42
N VAL A 16 5.38 48.07 19.15
CA VAL A 16 6.11 47.42 18.04
C VAL A 16 6.54 45.99 18.41
N VAL A 17 6.80 45.71 19.69
CA VAL A 17 7.17 44.37 20.15
C VAL A 17 5.96 43.42 20.19
N LEU A 18 4.74 43.93 20.42
CA LEU A 18 3.51 43.13 20.43
C LEU A 18 2.97 42.78 19.03
N LEU A 19 3.35 43.51 17.98
CA LEU A 19 2.97 43.20 16.58
C LEU A 19 3.94 42.24 15.87
N GLY A 20 5.06 41.86 16.49
CA GLY A 20 6.04 40.93 15.93
C GLY A 20 5.65 39.44 16.05
N LEU A 21 4.66 39.09 16.87
CA LEU A 21 4.07 37.76 16.93
C LEU A 21 2.94 37.60 15.90
N CYS A 22 3.21 37.92 14.63
CA CYS A 22 2.40 37.39 13.55
C CYS A 22 2.65 35.89 13.47
N LEU A 23 1.78 35.11 14.15
CA LEU A 23 1.25 33.81 13.74
C LEU A 23 2.03 33.14 12.60
N ALA A 24 3.24 32.65 12.87
CA ALA A 24 3.80 31.57 12.08
C ALA A 24 3.06 30.30 12.51
N ALA A 25 1.81 30.16 12.06
CA ALA A 25 1.15 28.87 12.10
C ALA A 25 2.07 27.93 11.30
N PRO A 26 2.48 26.77 11.86
CA PRO A 26 3.20 25.81 11.06
C PRO A 26 2.33 25.51 9.84
N LEU A 27 2.86 25.71 8.64
CA LEU A 27 2.24 25.16 7.45
C LEU A 27 2.32 23.64 7.66
N GLN A 28 1.25 23.05 8.17
CA GLN A 28 1.11 21.60 8.18
C GLN A 28 1.15 21.21 6.71
N ALA A 29 2.29 20.68 6.25
CA ALA A 29 2.40 20.19 4.90
C ALA A 29 1.26 19.18 4.70
N ALA A 30 0.40 19.43 3.71
CA ALA A 30 -0.62 18.47 3.36
C ALA A 30 0.11 17.16 3.02
N GLY A 31 -0.30 16.07 3.67
CA GLY A 31 0.29 14.75 3.42
C GLY A 31 0.18 14.35 1.95
N PRO A 32 0.91 13.31 1.53
CA PRO A 32 0.83 12.81 0.16
C PRO A 32 -0.62 12.45 -0.20
N ARG A 33 -1.04 12.85 -1.41
CA ARG A 33 -2.38 12.52 -1.93
C ARG A 33 -2.55 11.04 -2.21
N PHE A 34 -1.49 10.37 -2.65
CA PHE A 34 -1.52 8.94 -2.97
C PHE A 34 -0.52 8.20 -2.11
N ILE A 35 -0.98 7.16 -1.42
CA ILE A 35 -0.16 6.32 -0.55
C ILE A 35 -0.39 4.84 -0.82
N ASP A 36 0.56 4.02 -0.38
CA ASP A 36 0.40 2.57 -0.33
C ASP A 36 -0.68 2.20 0.71
N LEU A 37 -1.54 1.22 0.40
CA LEU A 37 -2.50 0.69 1.36
C LEU A 37 -1.84 0.24 2.67
N ALA A 38 -0.61 -0.28 2.62
CA ALA A 38 0.16 -0.62 3.82
C ALA A 38 0.32 0.57 4.77
N ALA A 39 0.70 1.74 4.22
CA ALA A 39 0.87 2.97 4.99
C ALA A 39 -0.47 3.53 5.51
N ARG A 40 -1.58 3.19 4.85
CA ARG A 40 -2.93 3.56 5.30
C ARG A 40 -3.44 2.67 6.44
N VAL A 41 -3.09 1.39 6.46
CA VAL A 41 -3.56 0.41 7.45
C VAL A 41 -2.75 0.48 8.74
N GLY A 42 -1.42 0.63 8.65
CA GLY A 42 -0.53 0.72 9.81
C GLY A 42 0.34 1.98 9.78
N PRO A 43 -0.24 3.19 9.93
CA PRO A 43 0.52 4.44 9.88
C PRO A 43 1.58 4.57 10.99
N ASP A 44 1.37 3.89 12.12
CA ASP A 44 2.23 3.95 13.32
C ASP A 44 2.69 2.56 13.80
N GLU A 45 2.48 1.51 13.00
CA GLU A 45 2.78 0.12 13.37
C GLU A 45 4.14 -0.35 12.81
N SER A 46 4.84 -1.22 13.55
CA SER A 46 5.98 -1.94 13.01
C SER A 46 5.53 -2.90 11.91
N ALA A 47 6.37 -3.08 10.89
CA ALA A 47 6.04 -3.83 9.67
C ALA A 47 5.64 -5.31 9.86
N ASP A 48 5.59 -5.87 11.07
CA ASP A 48 5.22 -7.28 11.28
C ASP A 48 3.80 -7.49 11.84
N ASP A 49 3.13 -6.46 12.37
CA ASP A 49 1.88 -6.64 13.15
C ASP A 49 0.61 -6.05 12.51
N THR A 50 0.66 -5.60 11.25
CA THR A 50 -0.50 -4.95 10.63
C THR A 50 -1.45 -5.96 9.99
N ALA A 51 -2.74 -5.61 9.97
CA ALA A 51 -3.76 -6.44 9.31
C ALA A 51 -3.49 -6.72 7.83
N TYR A 52 -2.77 -5.81 7.21
CA TYR A 52 -2.37 -5.92 5.83
C TYR A 52 -1.16 -6.86 5.65
N HIS A 53 -0.25 -6.95 6.62
CA HIS A 53 0.83 -7.94 6.59
C HIS A 53 0.31 -9.37 6.69
N GLU A 54 -0.61 -9.61 7.60
CA GLU A 54 -1.26 -10.91 7.74
C GLU A 54 -2.08 -11.32 6.51
N LEU A 55 -2.83 -10.39 5.91
CA LEU A 55 -3.49 -10.64 4.62
C LEU A 55 -2.47 -11.06 3.55
N ASN A 56 -1.34 -10.36 3.43
CA ASN A 56 -0.31 -10.74 2.46
C ASN A 56 0.30 -12.10 2.78
N ARG A 57 0.52 -12.42 4.06
CA ARG A 57 1.02 -13.73 4.49
C ARG A 57 0.07 -14.85 4.03
N TRP A 58 -1.23 -14.70 4.24
CA TRP A 58 -2.22 -15.68 3.79
C TRP A 58 -2.28 -15.80 2.27
N LEU A 59 -2.33 -14.68 1.55
CA LEU A 59 -2.32 -14.69 0.08
C LEU A 59 -1.08 -15.40 -0.49
N MET A 60 0.09 -15.21 0.14
CA MET A 60 1.33 -15.89 -0.26
C MET A 60 1.29 -17.39 0.03
N LEU A 61 0.79 -17.78 1.20
CA LEU A 61 0.67 -19.20 1.58
C LEU A 61 -0.30 -19.93 0.64
N GLU A 62 -1.49 -19.40 0.45
CA GLU A 62 -2.50 -20.02 -0.42
C GLU A 62 -2.05 -20.09 -1.88
N PHE A 63 -1.34 -19.07 -2.38
CA PHE A 63 -0.78 -19.13 -3.72
C PHE A 63 0.24 -20.25 -3.84
N ASN A 64 1.12 -20.40 -2.84
CA ASN A 64 2.13 -21.46 -2.84
C ASN A 64 1.48 -22.85 -2.76
N ASP A 65 0.42 -23.01 -1.98
CA ASP A 65 -0.33 -24.27 -1.88
C ASP A 65 -1.03 -24.63 -3.20
N LEU A 66 -1.48 -23.63 -3.96
CA LEU A 66 -2.14 -23.81 -5.26
C LEU A 66 -1.15 -23.81 -6.44
N CYS A 67 0.13 -23.52 -6.22
CA CYS A 67 1.11 -23.35 -7.28
C CYS A 67 1.23 -24.64 -8.10
N GLU A 68 1.47 -25.77 -7.46
CA GLU A 68 1.68 -27.05 -8.15
C GLU A 68 0.54 -27.39 -9.12
N ASP A 69 -0.72 -27.24 -8.69
CA ASP A 69 -1.89 -27.70 -9.43
C ASP A 69 -2.48 -26.65 -10.40
N PHE A 70 -2.24 -25.35 -10.18
CA PHE A 70 -2.99 -24.29 -10.90
C PHE A 70 -2.13 -23.21 -11.54
N PHE A 71 -0.97 -22.89 -10.97
CA PHE A 71 -0.16 -21.76 -11.46
C PHE A 71 1.16 -22.21 -12.08
N CYS A 72 1.70 -23.35 -11.66
CA CYS A 72 3.07 -23.78 -11.92
C CYS A 72 3.18 -24.99 -12.86
N GLU A 73 2.06 -25.46 -13.42
CA GLU A 73 2.04 -26.49 -14.48
C GLU A 73 2.48 -25.97 -15.87
N GLY A 74 2.82 -24.69 -15.97
CA GLY A 74 3.02 -23.98 -17.24
C GLY A 74 4.48 -23.77 -17.66
N ALA A 75 4.75 -22.61 -18.25
CA ALA A 75 6.07 -22.24 -18.75
C ALA A 75 7.14 -22.08 -17.64
N HIS A 76 6.70 -21.89 -16.40
CA HIS A 76 7.54 -21.74 -15.22
C HIS A 76 6.93 -22.54 -14.06
N ASP A 77 7.78 -23.18 -13.27
CA ASP A 77 7.40 -24.07 -12.17
C ASP A 77 7.60 -23.42 -10.79
N ASN A 78 8.10 -22.18 -10.76
CA ASN A 78 8.55 -21.53 -9.52
C ASN A 78 7.98 -20.12 -9.33
N TYR A 79 6.75 -19.88 -9.78
CA TYR A 79 6.06 -18.62 -9.51
C TYR A 79 6.04 -18.32 -8.01
N ARG A 80 6.33 -17.07 -7.67
CA ARG A 80 6.30 -16.55 -6.30
C ARG A 80 5.54 -15.23 -6.28
N PRO A 81 4.47 -15.12 -5.48
CA PRO A 81 3.77 -13.86 -5.30
C PRO A 81 4.66 -12.91 -4.48
N LEU A 82 4.57 -11.62 -4.79
CA LEU A 82 5.08 -10.55 -3.94
C LEU A 82 3.91 -9.96 -3.13
N ARG A 83 4.11 -8.77 -2.58
CA ARG A 83 3.10 -8.06 -1.80
C ARG A 83 2.02 -7.42 -2.68
N LEU A 84 0.75 -7.53 -2.30
CA LEU A 84 -0.40 -6.86 -2.90
C LEU A 84 -0.24 -5.33 -2.91
N ALA A 85 0.14 -4.72 -4.02
CA ALA A 85 0.34 -3.29 -4.09
C ALA A 85 -0.96 -2.55 -4.44
N CYS A 86 -1.44 -1.68 -3.56
CA CYS A 86 -2.64 -0.89 -3.75
C CYS A 86 -2.37 0.61 -3.53
N VAL A 87 -2.96 1.46 -4.37
CA VAL A 87 -2.84 2.91 -4.30
C VAL A 87 -4.12 3.51 -3.71
N VAL A 88 -3.99 4.19 -2.58
CA VAL A 88 -5.06 4.90 -1.88
C VAL A 88 -5.02 6.39 -2.25
N ASP A 89 -6.14 6.98 -2.69
CA ASP A 89 -6.33 8.44 -2.71
C ASP A 89 -6.76 8.89 -1.31
N THR A 90 -5.88 9.60 -0.59
CA THR A 90 -6.10 10.04 0.79
C THR A 90 -7.17 11.11 0.93
N ARG A 91 -7.58 11.75 -0.17
CA ARG A 91 -8.66 12.74 -0.16
C ARG A 91 -10.01 12.10 0.15
N ASP A 92 -10.28 10.97 -0.48
CA ASP A 92 -11.59 10.30 -0.45
C ASP A 92 -11.55 8.95 0.29
N ASP A 93 -10.37 8.49 0.73
CA ASP A 93 -10.09 7.18 1.33
C ASP A 93 -10.54 6.01 0.43
N THR A 94 -10.16 6.10 -0.84
CA THR A 94 -10.54 5.13 -1.87
C THR A 94 -9.35 4.53 -2.60
N LEU A 95 -9.48 3.28 -3.00
CA LEU A 95 -8.56 2.60 -3.88
C LEU A 95 -8.72 3.11 -5.31
N THR A 96 -7.58 3.46 -5.90
CA THR A 96 -7.50 3.89 -7.31
C THR A 96 -6.98 2.77 -8.21
N GLN A 97 -6.14 1.89 -7.66
CA GLN A 97 -5.57 0.76 -8.37
C GLN A 97 -5.03 -0.28 -7.39
N CYS A 98 -5.15 -1.57 -7.72
CA CYS A 98 -4.45 -2.65 -7.03
C CYS A 98 -3.81 -3.60 -8.04
N ARG A 99 -2.64 -4.13 -7.69
CA ARG A 99 -1.93 -5.17 -8.44
C ARG A 99 -1.38 -6.21 -7.49
N PHE A 100 -1.40 -7.46 -7.90
CA PHE A 100 -0.72 -8.54 -7.21
C PHE A 100 0.50 -8.96 -8.05
N PRO A 101 1.71 -8.47 -7.73
CA PRO A 101 2.90 -8.80 -8.49
C PRO A 101 3.29 -10.25 -8.24
N VAL A 102 3.72 -10.94 -9.29
CA VAL A 102 4.25 -12.30 -9.25
C VAL A 102 5.57 -12.32 -9.99
N SER A 103 6.55 -13.05 -9.49
CA SER A 103 7.83 -13.29 -10.16
C SER A 103 8.10 -14.76 -10.33
N ALA A 104 8.80 -15.15 -11.38
CA ALA A 104 9.32 -16.49 -11.58
C ALA A 104 10.76 -16.41 -12.08
N SER A 105 11.50 -17.50 -11.98
CA SER A 105 12.80 -17.61 -12.64
C SER A 105 12.91 -18.90 -13.45
N ARG A 106 13.78 -18.89 -14.45
CA ARG A 106 14.13 -20.10 -15.18
C ARG A 106 15.65 -20.22 -15.19
N ASP A 107 16.12 -21.32 -14.62
CA ASP A 107 17.54 -21.64 -14.59
C ASP A 107 17.90 -22.59 -15.74
N HIS A 108 19.00 -22.27 -16.40
CA HIS A 108 19.59 -23.08 -17.46
C HIS A 108 21.01 -23.43 -17.05
N ILE A 109 21.27 -24.72 -16.89
CA ILE A 109 22.61 -25.25 -16.61
C ILE A 109 23.13 -25.89 -17.89
N ASP A 110 24.26 -25.38 -18.37
CA ASP A 110 25.00 -25.99 -19.48
C ASP A 110 25.67 -27.29 -18.98
N PRO A 111 25.35 -28.46 -19.55
CA PRO A 111 25.81 -29.75 -19.02
C PRO A 111 27.31 -30.01 -19.27
N ASP A 112 27.92 -29.33 -20.24
CA ASP A 112 29.30 -29.56 -20.64
C ASP A 112 30.28 -28.66 -19.86
N THR A 113 29.82 -27.46 -19.50
CA THR A 113 30.65 -26.43 -18.86
C THR A 113 30.25 -26.14 -17.41
N GLY A 114 29.05 -26.55 -16.99
CA GLY A 114 28.48 -26.20 -15.70
C GLY A 114 28.05 -24.72 -15.58
N ALA A 115 28.01 -23.98 -16.70
CA ALA A 115 27.60 -22.59 -16.69
C ALA A 115 26.11 -22.46 -16.31
N LEU A 116 25.82 -21.68 -15.27
CA LEU A 116 24.46 -21.35 -14.84
C LEU A 116 24.01 -20.01 -15.44
N ARG A 117 22.84 -19.99 -16.06
CA ARG A 117 22.15 -18.78 -16.50
C ARG A 117 20.75 -18.75 -15.92
N THR A 118 20.38 -17.62 -15.33
CA THR A 118 19.05 -17.40 -14.75
C THR A 118 18.33 -16.31 -15.54
N GLU A 119 17.11 -16.61 -15.99
CA GLU A 119 16.16 -15.63 -16.49
C GLU A 119 15.14 -15.32 -15.38
N VAL A 120 14.84 -14.05 -15.13
CA VAL A 120 13.84 -13.64 -14.14
C VAL A 120 12.71 -12.90 -14.86
N LEU A 121 11.48 -13.32 -14.59
CA LEU A 121 10.27 -12.78 -15.18
C LEU A 121 9.35 -12.25 -14.09
N HIS A 122 8.56 -11.24 -14.43
CA HIS A 122 7.61 -10.65 -13.51
C HIS A 122 6.31 -10.25 -14.23
N TRP A 123 5.20 -10.44 -13.52
CA TRP A 123 3.86 -10.09 -13.95
C TRP A 123 3.25 -9.15 -12.91
N LEU A 124 2.62 -8.08 -13.38
CA LEU A 124 1.93 -7.11 -12.54
C LEU A 124 0.42 -7.30 -12.69
N CYS A 125 -0.12 -8.36 -12.10
CA CYS A 125 -1.51 -8.77 -12.31
C CYS A 125 -2.48 -7.72 -11.76
N PRO A 126 -3.29 -7.07 -12.61
CA PRO A 126 -4.24 -6.06 -12.15
C PRO A 126 -5.42 -6.73 -11.46
N LEU A 127 -5.82 -6.21 -10.30
CA LEU A 127 -7.11 -6.56 -9.70
C LEU A 127 -8.16 -5.57 -10.21
N PRO A 128 -9.16 -6.02 -10.98
CA PRO A 128 -10.16 -5.12 -11.54
C PRO A 128 -11.13 -4.70 -10.44
N LEU A 129 -10.90 -3.53 -9.85
CA LEU A 129 -11.77 -2.97 -8.81
C LEU A 129 -12.62 -1.82 -9.37
N PRO A 130 -13.83 -1.59 -8.83
CA PRO A 130 -14.60 -0.40 -9.11
C PRO A 130 -13.78 0.87 -8.87
N ARG A 131 -13.97 1.88 -9.72
CA ARG A 131 -13.33 3.19 -9.53
C ARG A 131 -13.76 3.77 -8.18
N ARG A 132 -12.79 4.27 -7.41
CA ARG A 132 -13.02 4.87 -6.08
C ARG A 132 -13.67 3.89 -5.09
N LEU A 133 -13.26 2.62 -5.11
CA LEU A 133 -13.70 1.64 -4.11
C LEU A 133 -13.22 2.10 -2.71
N PRO A 134 -14.10 2.26 -1.71
CA PRO A 134 -13.67 2.63 -0.36
C PRO A 134 -12.69 1.60 0.21
N VAL A 135 -11.62 2.07 0.87
CA VAL A 135 -10.62 1.18 1.48
C VAL A 135 -11.27 0.22 2.48
N ALA A 136 -12.17 0.72 3.32
CA ALA A 136 -12.90 -0.11 4.29
C ALA A 136 -13.72 -1.22 3.61
N THR A 137 -14.35 -0.94 2.47
CA THR A 137 -15.11 -1.95 1.70
C THR A 137 -14.19 -3.03 1.14
N PHE A 138 -13.00 -2.65 0.65
CA PHE A 138 -12.01 -3.62 0.20
C PHE A 138 -11.52 -4.50 1.34
N LEU A 139 -11.11 -3.90 2.47
CA LEU A 139 -10.62 -4.65 3.63
C LEU A 139 -11.68 -5.59 4.20
N ALA A 140 -12.94 -5.18 4.24
CA ALA A 140 -14.06 -6.04 4.68
C ALA A 140 -14.33 -7.21 3.73
N ALA A 141 -14.08 -7.07 2.43
CA ALA A 141 -14.18 -8.18 1.49
C ALA A 141 -12.98 -9.14 1.56
N MET A 142 -11.84 -8.63 2.04
CA MET A 142 -10.61 -9.39 2.25
C MET A 142 -10.47 -9.90 3.70
N ASP A 143 -11.53 -9.84 4.51
CA ASP A 143 -11.50 -10.06 5.96
C ASP A 143 -10.82 -11.38 6.39
N TRP A 144 -10.37 -11.39 7.64
CA TRP A 144 -9.50 -12.37 8.29
C TRP A 144 -10.10 -13.75 8.53
N GLN A 145 -11.39 -13.89 8.26
CA GLN A 145 -12.07 -15.17 8.24
C GLN A 145 -12.52 -15.40 6.81
N PRO A 146 -11.64 -15.94 5.95
CA PRO A 146 -12.10 -16.45 4.69
C PRO A 146 -13.14 -17.54 4.98
N ASP A 147 -14.02 -17.81 4.03
CA ASP A 147 -14.80 -19.04 4.12
C ASP A 147 -13.86 -20.27 4.05
N SER A 148 -14.40 -21.48 4.04
CA SER A 148 -13.57 -22.69 4.01
C SER A 148 -12.69 -22.84 2.75
N SER A 149 -12.78 -21.95 1.76
CA SER A 149 -11.97 -21.99 0.54
C SER A 149 -10.68 -21.17 0.60
N GLY A 150 -10.57 -20.15 1.45
CA GLY A 150 -9.36 -19.31 1.59
C GLY A 150 -9.48 -17.89 1.00
N HIS A 151 -8.55 -17.00 1.38
CA HIS A 151 -8.54 -15.58 1.00
C HIS A 151 -8.45 -15.33 -0.51
N LEU A 152 -7.73 -16.17 -1.27
CA LEU A 152 -7.63 -16.07 -2.72
C LEU A 152 -8.98 -16.31 -3.41
N PHE A 153 -9.89 -17.02 -2.77
CA PHE A 153 -11.21 -17.35 -3.31
C PHE A 153 -12.30 -16.36 -2.90
N ASN A 154 -11.99 -15.42 -1.99
CA ASN A 154 -12.92 -14.35 -1.65
C ASN A 154 -13.24 -13.48 -2.89
N PRO A 155 -14.53 -13.19 -3.16
CA PRO A 155 -14.92 -12.39 -4.31
C PRO A 155 -14.46 -10.93 -4.16
N LEU A 156 -13.83 -10.39 -5.19
CA LEU A 156 -13.45 -8.99 -5.22
C LEU A 156 -14.68 -8.09 -5.32
N PRO A 157 -14.76 -6.99 -4.54
CA PRO A 157 -15.88 -6.06 -4.56
C PRO A 157 -16.25 -5.61 -5.97
N GLY A 158 -17.51 -5.79 -6.35
CA GLY A 158 -18.06 -5.32 -7.63
C GLY A 158 -17.70 -6.17 -8.86
N THR A 159 -17.01 -7.31 -8.70
CA THR A 159 -16.69 -8.21 -9.82
C THR A 159 -17.41 -9.56 -9.76
N GLY A 160 -17.71 -10.05 -8.55
CA GLY A 160 -18.21 -11.41 -8.34
C GLY A 160 -17.19 -12.52 -8.62
N ARG A 161 -15.94 -12.16 -8.96
CA ARG A 161 -14.82 -13.07 -9.23
C ARG A 161 -13.77 -12.97 -8.15
N SER A 162 -13.07 -14.06 -7.88
CA SER A 162 -12.05 -14.12 -6.84
C SER A 162 -10.67 -13.69 -7.34
N MET A 163 -9.74 -13.43 -6.41
CA MET A 163 -8.35 -13.16 -6.76
C MET A 163 -7.72 -14.35 -7.50
N PHE A 164 -8.03 -15.59 -7.10
CA PHE A 164 -7.60 -16.81 -7.77
C PHE A 164 -7.93 -16.80 -9.26
N GLU A 165 -9.18 -16.48 -9.61
CA GLU A 165 -9.62 -16.46 -11.00
C GLU A 165 -8.87 -15.41 -11.84
N PHE A 166 -8.59 -14.23 -11.26
CA PHE A 166 -7.84 -13.19 -11.97
C PHE A 166 -6.36 -13.52 -12.12
N LEU A 167 -5.77 -14.21 -11.15
CA LEU A 167 -4.38 -14.65 -11.24
C LEU A 167 -4.20 -15.72 -12.31
N ARG A 168 -5.16 -16.65 -12.39
CA ARG A 168 -5.17 -17.70 -13.42
C ARG A 168 -5.30 -17.13 -14.84
N ASP A 169 -6.01 -16.02 -15.01
CA ASP A 169 -6.09 -15.32 -16.30
C ASP A 169 -4.82 -14.49 -16.62
N CYS A 170 -4.08 -14.04 -15.59
CA CYS A 170 -2.94 -13.15 -15.72
C CYS A 170 -1.63 -13.89 -16.00
N LEU A 171 -1.45 -15.06 -15.37
CA LEU A 171 -0.22 -15.84 -15.44
C LEU A 171 -0.25 -16.78 -16.66
N PRO A 172 0.88 -16.96 -17.36
CA PRO A 172 0.97 -17.76 -18.59
C PRO A 172 1.22 -19.25 -18.34
#